data_AF-A0A8X6H2W6-F1
#
_entry.id   AF-A0A8X6H2W6-F1
#
_cell.length_a   1.000
_cell.length_b   1.000
_cell.length_c   1.000
_cell.angle_alpha   90.00
_cell.angle_beta   90.00
_cell.angle_gamma   90.00
#
_symmetry.space_group_name_H-M   'P 1'
#
loop_
_entity.id
_entity.type
_entity.pdbx_description
1 polymer ?
#
loop_
_entity_poly.entity_id
_entity_poly.type
_entity_poly.pdbx_seq_one_letter_code
_entity_poly.pdbx_strand_id
1 'polypeptide(L)'
;MAFLGRSRKEDLWMMATELGLAPSDNLKIIELKDLITKSDGYDVEFVKNVLNVIVEERTATVKQKAAEMEKQKAVAVAQQQEREFELEKFKIQLEMQKLSQAPVVSQQLENPKLELNRIIARFNSPRKMKNGSILDNFRTSNEILEHSRKNLDSIPYWLIAT
;
A
#
# COMPACT_ATOMS: atom_id res chain seq x y z
N MET A 1 35.23 30.08 11.63
CA MET A 1 34.42 30.07 10.40
C MET A 1 33.19 29.17 10.58
N ALA A 2 31.97 29.70 10.43
CA ALA A 2 30.74 29.00 10.84
C ALA A 2 30.30 27.86 9.89
N PHE A 3 30.63 27.92 8.60
CA PHE A 3 30.13 26.95 7.61
C PHE A 3 30.85 25.60 7.69
N LEU A 4 32.18 25.58 7.84
CA LEU A 4 32.96 24.35 8.11
C LEU A 4 32.51 23.67 9.41
N GLY A 5 31.95 24.44 10.35
CA GLY A 5 31.42 23.95 11.61
C GLY A 5 30.39 22.83 11.47
N ARG A 6 29.56 22.89 10.42
CA ARG A 6 28.43 21.96 10.17
C ARG A 6 28.78 20.78 9.25
N SER A 7 29.98 20.79 8.66
CA SER A 7 30.42 19.81 7.68
C SER A 7 30.86 18.50 8.34
N ARG A 8 30.62 17.37 7.68
CA ARG A 8 31.04 16.05 8.17
C ARG A 8 32.52 15.79 7.82
N LYS A 9 33.13 14.80 8.48
CA LYS A 9 34.55 14.48 8.31
C LYS A 9 34.88 14.18 6.85
N GLU A 10 34.03 13.40 6.19
CA GLU A 10 34.21 13.00 4.79
C GLU A 10 34.13 14.20 3.85
N ASP A 11 33.20 15.13 4.09
CA ASP A 11 33.03 16.33 3.27
C ASP A 11 34.26 17.25 3.38
N LEU A 12 34.82 17.38 4.59
CA LEU A 12 36.04 18.16 4.84
C LEU A 12 37.28 17.48 4.26
N TRP A 13 37.34 16.14 4.28
CA TRP A 13 38.41 15.38 3.67
C TRP A 13 38.42 15.58 2.14
N MET A 14 37.26 15.50 1.51
CA MET A 14 37.11 15.80 0.07
C MET A 14 37.50 17.25 -0.23
N MET A 15 37.04 18.22 0.56
CA MET A 15 37.43 19.62 0.37
C MET A 15 38.94 19.85 0.47
N ALA A 16 39.62 19.23 1.43
CA ALA A 16 41.07 19.32 1.52
C ALA A 16 41.74 18.74 0.25
N THR A 17 41.20 17.65 -0.30
CA THR A 17 41.65 17.06 -1.56
C THR A 17 41.44 18.01 -2.75
N GLU A 18 40.30 18.69 -2.82
CA GLU A 18 40.00 19.70 -3.86
C GLU A 18 40.94 20.92 -3.79
N LEU A 19 41.46 21.25 -2.61
CA LEU A 19 42.49 22.27 -2.43
C LEU A 19 43.90 21.78 -2.80
N GLY A 20 44.04 20.55 -3.31
CA GLY A 20 45.32 19.93 -3.64
C GLY A 20 46.10 19.47 -2.41
N LEU A 21 45.46 19.39 -1.24
CA LEU A 21 46.07 18.88 -0.01
C LEU A 21 45.86 17.36 0.05
N ALA A 22 46.82 16.63 0.62
CA ALA A 22 46.69 15.21 0.88
C ALA A 22 46.37 14.98 2.38
N PRO A 23 45.09 15.05 2.80
CA PRO A 23 44.71 14.83 4.20
C PRO A 23 44.95 13.36 4.59
N SER A 24 45.57 13.13 5.75
CA SER A 24 45.67 11.79 6.32
C SER A 24 44.32 11.32 6.88
N ASP A 25 44.00 10.04 6.70
CA ASP A 25 42.76 9.42 7.19
C ASP A 25 42.57 9.53 8.71
N ASN A 26 43.66 9.66 9.46
CA ASN A 26 43.66 9.76 10.92
C ASN A 26 43.32 11.17 11.43
N LEU A 27 43.23 12.17 10.56
CA LEU A 27 42.95 13.55 10.97
C LEU A 27 41.56 13.67 11.62
N LYS A 28 41.50 14.44 12.70
CA LYS A 28 40.25 14.84 13.34
C LYS A 28 39.59 15.96 12.54
N ILE A 29 38.28 16.12 12.73
CA ILE A 29 37.50 17.20 12.10
C ILE A 29 38.12 18.58 12.36
N ILE A 30 38.64 18.82 13.56
CA ILE A 30 39.30 20.09 13.92
C ILE A 30 40.59 20.27 13.11
N GLU A 31 41.41 19.22 12.99
CA GLU A 31 42.67 19.27 12.24
C GLU A 31 42.42 19.47 10.73
N LEU A 32 41.37 18.86 10.18
CA LEU A 32 40.94 19.10 8.79
C LEU A 32 40.49 20.54 8.55
N LYS A 33 39.74 21.13 9.49
CA LYS A 33 39.32 22.54 9.41
C LYS A 33 40.51 23.48 9.45
N ASP A 34 41.46 23.20 10.32
CA ASP A 34 42.69 23.97 10.42
C ASP A 34 43.54 23.83 9.16
N LEU A 35 43.65 22.61 8.61
CA LEU A 35 44.38 22.34 7.37
C LEU A 35 43.81 23.12 6.19
N ILE A 36 42.48 23.15 6.04
CA ILE A 36 41.78 23.91 5.00
C ILE A 36 42.01 25.41 5.17
N THR A 37 41.82 25.94 6.39
CA THR A 37 41.90 27.39 6.63
C THR A 37 43.32 27.95 6.59
N LYS A 38 44.34 27.12 6.84
CA LYS A 38 45.77 27.48 6.75
C LYS A 38 46.36 27.28 5.35
N SER A 39 45.60 26.73 4.40
CA SER A 39 46.09 26.52 3.04
C SER A 39 46.17 27.83 2.25
N ASP A 40 47.18 27.97 1.40
CA ASP A 40 47.37 29.16 0.56
C ASP A 40 46.24 29.34 -0.47
N GLY A 41 45.55 28.25 -0.82
CA GLY A 41 44.38 28.25 -1.70
C GLY A 41 43.05 28.52 -1.00
N TYR A 42 43.05 28.91 0.27
CA TYR A 42 41.82 29.16 1.02
C TYR A 42 41.11 30.43 0.53
N ASP A 43 40.03 30.25 -0.22
CA ASP A 43 39.04 31.29 -0.51
C ASP A 43 37.67 30.92 0.07
N VAL A 44 37.06 31.86 0.79
CA VAL A 44 35.84 31.59 1.58
C VAL A 44 34.66 31.17 0.68
N GLU A 45 34.45 31.87 -0.45
CA GLU A 45 33.32 31.57 -1.33
C GLU A 45 33.60 30.33 -2.18
N PHE A 46 34.84 30.11 -2.62
CA PHE A 46 35.26 28.89 -3.29
C PHE A 46 35.01 27.67 -2.40
N VAL A 47 35.56 27.65 -1.19
CA VAL A 47 35.44 26.51 -0.26
C VAL A 47 33.98 26.25 0.09
N LYS A 48 33.18 27.31 0.27
CA LYS A 48 31.75 27.19 0.55
C LYS A 48 30.97 26.60 -0.63
N ASN A 49 31.25 27.04 -1.86
CA ASN A 49 30.59 26.54 -3.06
C ASN A 49 30.95 25.07 -3.32
N VAL A 50 32.23 24.72 -3.21
CA VAL A 50 32.69 23.33 -3.37
C VAL A 50 32.10 22.43 -2.29
N LEU A 51 32.05 22.88 -1.03
CA LEU A 51 31.37 22.11 0.03
C LEU A 51 29.89 21.86 -0.28
N ASN A 52 29.19 22.84 -0.83
CA ASN A 52 27.78 22.67 -1.19
C ASN A 52 27.63 21.58 -2.26
N VAL A 53 28.47 21.60 -3.30
CA VAL A 53 28.48 20.56 -4.35
C VAL A 53 28.77 19.18 -3.75
N ILE A 54 29.80 19.05 -2.92
CA ILE A 54 30.15 17.79 -2.24
C ILE A 54 28.96 17.26 -1.42
N VAL A 55 28.31 18.14 -0.65
CA VAL A 55 27.14 17.77 0.16
C VAL A 55 25.98 17.35 -0.72
N GLU A 56 25.70 18.07 -1.81
CA GLU A 56 24.64 17.77 -2.77
C GLU A 56 24.86 16.40 -3.42
N GLU A 57 26.04 16.14 -3.98
CA GLU A 57 26.40 14.86 -4.61
C GLU A 57 26.22 13.68 -3.64
N ARG A 58 26.70 13.83 -2.41
CA ARG A 58 26.51 12.80 -1.39
C ARG A 58 25.02 12.61 -1.06
N THR A 59 24.24 13.68 -0.93
CA THR A 59 22.80 13.52 -0.68
C THR A 59 22.08 12.87 -1.86
N ALA A 60 22.48 13.18 -3.09
CA ALA A 60 21.95 12.57 -4.30
C ALA A 60 22.25 11.08 -4.36
N THR A 61 23.50 10.68 -4.11
CA THR A 61 23.91 9.26 -4.09
C THR A 61 23.19 8.46 -3.00
N VAL A 62 22.99 9.03 -1.80
CA VAL A 62 22.21 8.39 -0.73
C VAL A 62 20.74 8.21 -1.14
N LYS A 63 20.11 9.25 -1.71
CA LYS A 63 18.74 9.17 -2.21
C LYS A 63 18.59 8.12 -3.31
N GLN A 64 19.53 8.07 -4.25
CA GLN A 64 19.52 7.08 -5.33
C GLN A 64 19.63 5.65 -4.79
N LYS A 65 20.56 5.40 -3.87
CA LYS A 65 20.70 4.08 -3.23
C LYS A 65 19.45 3.68 -2.44
N ALA A 66 18.83 4.62 -1.74
CA ALA A 66 17.57 4.37 -1.03
C ALA A 66 16.44 4.01 -1.99
N ALA A 67 16.28 4.75 -3.09
CA ALA A 67 15.27 4.48 -4.10
C ALA A 67 15.49 3.13 -4.81
N GLU A 68 16.75 2.77 -5.08
CA GLU A 68 17.08 1.48 -5.66
C GLU A 68 16.76 0.32 -4.70
N MET A 69 17.09 0.47 -3.42
CA MET A 69 16.74 -0.52 -2.40
C MET A 69 15.21 -0.67 -2.25
N GLU A 70 14.47 0.43 -2.32
CA GLU A 70 13.00 0.40 -2.28
C GLU A 70 12.42 -0.34 -3.49
N LYS A 71 12.93 -0.08 -4.70
CA LYS A 71 12.54 -0.81 -5.91
C LYS A 71 12.84 -2.30 -5.79
N GLN A 72 14.01 -2.67 -5.28
CA GLN A 72 14.37 -4.08 -5.07
C GLN A 72 13.43 -4.77 -4.08
N LYS A 73 13.06 -4.08 -2.99
CA LYS A 73 12.07 -4.59 -2.02
C LYS A 73 10.69 -4.77 -2.66
N ALA A 74 10.23 -3.78 -3.44
CA ALA A 74 8.94 -3.86 -4.13
C ALA A 74 8.90 -5.04 -5.12
N VAL A 75 9.98 -5.26 -5.88
CA VAL A 75 10.11 -6.42 -6.78
C VAL A 75 10.10 -7.73 -6.01
N ALA A 76 10.82 -7.82 -4.90
CA ALA A 76 10.84 -9.03 -4.07
C ALA A 76 9.46 -9.36 -3.49
N VAL A 77 8.70 -8.36 -3.05
CA VAL A 77 7.32 -8.53 -2.56
C VAL A 77 6.40 -8.99 -3.68
N ALA A 78 6.47 -8.38 -4.87
CA ALA A 78 5.66 -8.77 -6.02
C ALA A 78 5.93 -10.23 -6.43
N GLN A 79 7.21 -10.66 -6.45
CA GLN A 79 7.58 -12.05 -6.74
C GLN A 79 7.09 -13.04 -5.68
N GLN A 80 7.04 -12.64 -4.41
CA GLN A 80 6.45 -13.48 -3.36
C GLN A 80 4.95 -13.64 -3.56
N GLN A 81 4.23 -12.54 -3.83
CA GLN A 81 2.80 -12.56 -4.10
C GLN A 81 2.44 -13.40 -5.34
N GLU A 82 3.23 -13.31 -6.40
CA GLU A 82 3.02 -14.13 -7.61
C GLU A 82 3.17 -15.63 -7.31
N ARG A 83 4.22 -16.02 -6.58
CA ARG A 83 4.42 -17.42 -6.16
C ARG A 83 3.30 -17.92 -5.26
N GLU A 84 2.83 -17.10 -4.32
CA GLU A 84 1.72 -17.46 -3.44
C GLU A 84 0.41 -17.66 -4.23
N PHE A 85 0.16 -16.78 -5.20
CA PHE A 85 -1.00 -16.90 -6.08
C PHE A 85 -0.96 -18.18 -6.94
N GLU A 86 0.20 -18.50 -7.51
CA GLU A 86 0.38 -19.74 -8.28
C GLU A 86 0.16 -20.99 -7.43
N LEU A 87 0.70 -21.00 -6.20
CA LEU A 87 0.49 -22.09 -5.25
C LEU A 87 -0.99 -22.25 -4.90
N GLU A 88 -1.70 -21.15 -4.65
CA GLU A 88 -3.12 -21.20 -4.31
C GLU A 88 -3.96 -21.72 -5.48
N LYS A 89 -3.66 -21.30 -6.71
CA LYS A 89 -4.28 -21.85 -7.92
C LYS A 89 -4.07 -23.36 -8.03
N PHE A 90 -2.86 -23.84 -7.73
CA PHE A 90 -2.55 -25.27 -7.77
C PHE A 90 -3.31 -26.05 -6.68
N LYS A 91 -3.43 -25.51 -5.47
CA LYS A 91 -4.24 -26.11 -4.39
C LYS A 91 -5.70 -26.26 -4.79
N ILE A 92 -6.30 -25.20 -5.35
CA ILE A 92 -7.69 -25.24 -5.81
C ILE A 92 -7.86 -26.30 -6.90
N GLN A 93 -6.94 -26.39 -7.86
CA GLN A 93 -6.99 -27.42 -8.90
C GLN A 93 -6.90 -28.84 -8.33
N LEU A 94 -6.01 -29.07 -7.36
CA LEU A 94 -5.89 -30.34 -6.67
C LEU A 94 -7.16 -30.69 -5.86
N GLU A 95 -7.75 -29.72 -5.17
CA GLU A 95 -9.01 -29.92 -4.44
C GLU A 95 -10.16 -30.26 -5.39
N MET A 96 -10.28 -29.57 -6.52
CA MET A 96 -11.25 -29.90 -7.57
C MET A 96 -11.04 -31.31 -8.12
N GLN A 97 -9.79 -31.73 -8.36
CA GLN A 97 -9.49 -33.07 -8.83
C GLN A 97 -9.85 -34.14 -7.77
N LYS A 98 -9.54 -33.90 -6.49
CA LYS A 98 -9.94 -34.80 -5.39
C LYS A 98 -11.45 -34.95 -5.29
N LEU A 99 -12.21 -33.86 -5.44
CA LEU A 99 -13.67 -33.91 -5.49
C LEU A 99 -14.19 -34.73 -6.69
N SER A 100 -13.47 -34.71 -7.83
CA SER A 100 -13.83 -35.49 -9.01
C SER A 100 -13.45 -36.98 -8.94
N GLN A 101 -12.49 -37.35 -8.10
CA GLN A 101 -11.97 -38.73 -7.96
C GLN A 101 -12.43 -39.44 -6.68
N ALA A 102 -13.12 -38.74 -5.77
CA ALA A 102 -13.76 -39.39 -4.64
C ALA A 102 -14.72 -40.47 -5.17
N PRO A 103 -14.65 -41.72 -4.69
CA PRO A 103 -15.71 -42.68 -4.98
C PRO A 103 -16.99 -42.02 -4.50
N VAL A 104 -17.96 -41.92 -5.40
CA VAL A 104 -19.33 -41.54 -5.05
C VAL A 104 -19.76 -42.56 -4.00
N VAL A 105 -19.60 -42.23 -2.72
CA VAL A 105 -20.41 -42.82 -1.67
C VAL A 105 -21.80 -42.36 -2.03
N SER A 106 -22.51 -43.24 -2.71
CA SER A 106 -23.88 -43.08 -3.15
C SER A 106 -24.77 -42.96 -1.90
N GLN A 107 -24.77 -41.79 -1.28
CA GLN A 107 -26.03 -41.26 -0.79
C GLN A 107 -26.77 -40.80 -2.03
N GLN A 108 -27.80 -41.57 -2.39
CA GLN A 108 -28.74 -41.31 -3.46
C GLN A 108 -29.13 -39.82 -3.53
N LEU A 109 -28.45 -39.09 -4.40
CA LEU A 109 -28.89 -37.83 -4.95
C LEU A 109 -28.86 -38.02 -6.47
N GLU A 110 -29.67 -38.97 -6.93
CA GLU A 110 -29.96 -39.12 -8.34
C GLU A 110 -30.68 -37.84 -8.79
N ASN A 111 -30.12 -37.17 -9.80
CA ASN A 111 -30.64 -36.01 -10.53
C ASN A 111 -30.68 -34.65 -9.80
N PRO A 112 -29.77 -33.72 -10.15
CA PRO A 112 -29.87 -32.29 -9.81
C PRO A 112 -31.19 -31.64 -10.27
N LYS A 113 -31.80 -32.15 -11.37
CA LYS A 113 -33.13 -31.73 -11.84
C LYS A 113 -34.24 -32.09 -10.84
N LEU A 114 -34.11 -33.19 -10.11
CA LEU A 114 -35.08 -33.57 -9.09
C LEU A 114 -35.01 -32.62 -7.90
N GLU A 115 -33.81 -32.20 -7.47
CA GLU A 115 -33.66 -31.21 -6.40
C GLU A 115 -34.26 -29.85 -6.76
N LEU A 116 -34.02 -29.35 -7.98
CA LEU A 116 -34.67 -28.12 -8.45
C LEU A 116 -36.19 -28.27 -8.51
N ASN A 117 -36.71 -29.38 -9.05
CA ASN A 117 -38.15 -29.64 -9.07
C ASN A 117 -38.73 -29.80 -7.65
N ARG A 118 -37.99 -30.36 -6.70
CA ARG A 118 -38.38 -30.49 -5.28
C ARG A 118 -38.48 -29.12 -4.61
N ILE A 119 -37.52 -28.25 -4.88
CA ILE A 119 -37.49 -26.88 -4.36
C ILE A 119 -38.62 -26.07 -4.99
N ILE A 120 -38.81 -26.14 -6.31
CA ILE A 120 -39.91 -25.46 -7.02
C ILE A 120 -41.29 -25.97 -6.54
N ALA A 121 -41.44 -27.28 -6.31
CA ALA A 121 -42.68 -27.85 -5.78
C ALA A 121 -42.98 -27.42 -4.33
N ARG A 122 -41.94 -27.20 -3.51
CA ARG A 122 -42.10 -26.60 -2.16
C ARG A 122 -42.57 -25.15 -2.21
N PHE A 123 -42.14 -24.40 -3.22
CA PHE A 123 -42.60 -23.02 -3.45
C PHE A 123 -44.01 -22.96 -4.05
N ASN A 124 -44.36 -23.91 -4.92
CA ASN A 124 -45.67 -23.98 -5.57
C ASN A 124 -46.75 -24.70 -4.74
N SER A 125 -46.45 -25.11 -3.50
CA SER A 125 -47.51 -25.58 -2.62
C SER A 125 -48.48 -24.42 -2.40
N PRO A 126 -49.77 -24.55 -2.78
CA PRO A 126 -50.77 -23.54 -2.49
C PRO A 126 -51.02 -23.58 -0.99
N ARG A 127 -50.08 -23.01 -0.22
CA ARG A 127 -50.40 -22.53 1.11
C ARG A 127 -51.56 -21.61 0.84
N LYS A 128 -52.74 -21.98 1.32
CA LYS A 128 -53.84 -21.05 1.51
C LYS A 128 -53.38 -20.05 2.57
N MET A 129 -52.41 -19.20 2.23
CA MET A 129 -52.11 -18.00 2.96
C MET A 129 -53.33 -17.14 2.69
N LYS A 130 -54.15 -17.02 3.73
CA LYS A 130 -55.32 -16.17 3.74
C LYS A 130 -54.85 -14.77 3.34
N ASN A 131 -55.20 -14.40 2.10
CA ASN A 131 -55.49 -13.05 1.64
C ASN A 131 -54.39 -12.03 1.97
N GLY A 132 -53.35 -12.04 1.15
CA GLY A 132 -52.31 -11.02 1.06
C GLY A 132 -51.30 -11.54 0.05
N SER A 133 -51.52 -11.22 -1.23
CA SER A 133 -50.59 -11.61 -2.28
C SER A 133 -49.20 -11.07 -1.96
N ILE A 134 -48.14 -11.74 -2.44
CA ILE A 134 -46.76 -11.23 -2.30
C ILE A 134 -46.65 -9.77 -2.80
N LEU A 135 -47.50 -9.40 -3.77
CA LEU A 135 -47.64 -8.04 -4.30
C LEU A 135 -48.21 -7.05 -3.26
N ASP A 136 -49.12 -7.49 -2.40
CA ASP A 136 -49.69 -6.64 -1.33
C ASP A 136 -48.63 -6.32 -0.26
N ASN A 137 -47.79 -7.31 0.08
CA ASN A 137 -46.66 -7.08 0.98
C ASN A 137 -45.67 -6.08 0.36
N PHE A 138 -45.38 -6.22 -0.94
CA PHE A 138 -44.45 -5.33 -1.64
C PHE A 138 -45.00 -3.90 -1.78
N ARG A 139 -46.32 -3.76 -2.01
CA ARG A 139 -47.00 -2.46 -2.07
C ARG A 139 -47.01 -1.77 -0.71
N THR A 140 -47.33 -2.52 0.35
CA THR A 140 -47.32 -2.01 1.72
C THR A 140 -45.92 -1.57 2.15
N SER A 141 -44.89 -2.35 1.83
CA SER A 141 -43.49 -1.97 2.12
C SER A 141 -43.08 -0.68 1.39
N ASN A 142 -43.47 -0.51 0.13
CA ASN A 142 -43.19 0.73 -0.60
C ASN A 142 -43.96 1.94 -0.05
N GLU A 143 -45.22 1.78 0.37
CA GLU A 143 -45.99 2.87 0.98
C GLU A 143 -45.43 3.32 2.33
N ILE A 144 -44.88 2.41 3.14
CA ILE A 144 -44.22 2.72 4.42
C ILE A 144 -42.92 3.51 4.20
N LEU A 145 -42.14 3.14 3.17
CA LEU A 145 -40.91 3.85 2.82
C LEU A 145 -41.20 5.27 2.30
N GLU A 146 -42.23 5.43 1.46
CA GLU A 146 -42.65 6.74 0.95
C GLU A 146 -43.22 7.66 2.04
N HIS A 147 -43.95 7.11 3.02
CA HIS A 147 -44.38 7.90 4.18
C HIS A 147 -43.21 8.36 5.05
N SER A 148 -42.21 7.50 5.24
CA SER A 148 -41.00 7.87 6.00
C SER A 148 -40.18 8.95 5.29
N ARG A 149 -40.07 8.86 3.96
CA ARG A 149 -39.38 9.86 3.13
C ARG A 149 -40.04 11.23 3.21
N LYS A 150 -41.37 11.30 3.07
CA LYS A 150 -42.12 12.57 3.18
C LYS A 150 -42.05 13.19 4.58
N ASN A 151 -41.88 12.36 5.61
CA ASN A 151 -41.74 12.84 6.99
C ASN A 151 -40.35 13.47 7.25
N LEU A 152 -39.30 12.96 6.59
CA LEU A 152 -37.96 13.56 6.61
C LEU A 152 -37.92 14.91 5.90
N ASP A 153 -38.61 15.05 4.76
CA ASP A 153 -38.71 16.32 4.02
C ASP A 153 -39.58 17.38 4.73
N SER A 154 -40.36 16.96 5.75
CA SER A 154 -41.20 17.85 6.58
C SER A 154 -40.51 18.34 7.85
N ILE A 155 -39.24 17.98 8.08
CA ILE A 155 -38.45 18.51 9.21
C ILE A 155 -37.92 19.89 8.80
N PRO A 156 -38.33 20.98 9.47
CA PRO A 156 -37.90 22.30 9.06
C PRO A 156 -36.39 22.48 9.32
N TYR A 157 -35.67 23.00 8.33
CA TYR A 157 -34.19 23.07 8.27
C TYR A 157 -33.50 23.74 9.47
N TRP A 158 -34.22 24.47 10.31
CA TRP A 158 -33.66 25.09 11.52
C TRP A 158 -33.48 24.12 12.70
N LEU A 159 -34.03 22.89 12.64
CA LEU A 159 -33.84 21.87 13.69
C LEU A 159 -32.56 21.04 13.53
N ILE A 160 -31.83 21.20 12.42
CA ILE A 160 -30.66 20.35 12.08
C ILE A 160 -29.33 21.06 12.40
N ALA A 161 -29.35 22.34 12.81
CA ALA A 161 -28.16 23.12 13.12
C ALA A 161 -28.10 23.54 14.60
N THR A 162 -27.54 22.65 15.43
CA THR A 162 -26.82 22.99 16.68
C THR A 162 -25.69 22.00 16.86
#